data_AF-A0A6V8Q027-F1
#
_entry.id   AF-A0A6V8Q027-F1
#
_cell.length_a   1.000
_cell.length_b   1.000
_cell.length_c   1.000
_cell.angle_alpha   90.00
_cell.angle_beta   90.00
_cell.angle_gamma   90.00
#
_symmetry.space_group_name_H-M   'P 1'
#
loop_
_entity.id
_entity.type
_entity.pdbx_description
1 polymer ?
#
loop_
_entity_poly.entity_id
_entity_poly.type
_entity_poly.pdbx_seq_one_letter_code
_entity_poly.pdbx_strand_id
1 'polypeptide(L)'
;EPRLTYTRRLAAEVALSCRETRSLKAIAAQYHLDWKTVKEIDKQALEEELPTPAETPARLLAVDEFSIKKRHKYGTTVIDAEA
;
A
#
# COMPACT_ATOMS: atom_id res chain seq x y z
N GLU A 1 21.93 6.50 7.85
CA GLU A 1 20.50 6.13 7.90
C GLU A 1 19.79 6.99 8.94
N PRO A 2 18.60 7.53 8.67
CA PRO A 2 17.84 8.23 9.70
C PRO A 2 17.49 7.25 10.84
N ARG A 3 17.61 7.71 12.09
CA ARG A 3 17.26 6.88 13.26
C ARG A 3 15.77 6.53 13.22
N LEU A 4 15.45 5.25 13.10
CA LEU A 4 14.09 4.74 13.30
C LEU A 4 13.73 4.85 14.78
N THR A 5 12.56 5.41 15.08
CA THR A 5 12.06 5.62 16.45
C THR A 5 11.24 4.44 16.98
N TYR A 6 11.14 3.36 16.22
CA TYR A 6 10.31 2.19 16.50
C TYR A 6 11.08 0.88 16.28
N THR A 7 10.61 -0.19 16.92
CA THR A 7 11.19 -1.53 16.76
C THR A 7 10.66 -2.21 15.50
N ARG A 8 11.41 -3.17 14.95
CA ARG A 8 10.97 -3.99 13.80
C ARG A 8 9.68 -4.74 14.09
N ARG A 9 9.52 -5.26 15.32
CA ARG A 9 8.31 -5.97 15.74
C ARG A 9 7.09 -5.05 15.76
N LEU A 10 7.24 -3.81 16.23
CA LEU A 10 6.17 -2.83 16.18
C LEU A 10 5.79 -2.50 14.73
N ALA A 11 6.78 -2.32 13.85
CA ALA A 11 6.52 -2.08 12.43
C ALA A 11 5.73 -3.22 11.78
N ALA A 12 6.08 -4.48 12.04
CA ALA A 12 5.38 -5.64 11.51
C ALA A 12 3.90 -5.70 11.96
N GLU A 13 3.61 -5.45 13.24
CA GLU A 13 2.23 -5.41 13.75
C GLU A 13 1.40 -4.26 13.17
N VAL A 14 2.03 -3.09 13.00
CA VAL A 14 1.40 -1.95 12.35
C VAL A 14 1.09 -2.26 10.89
N ALA A 15 2.03 -2.85 10.16
CA ALA A 15 1.84 -3.27 8.77
C ALA A 15 0.71 -4.30 8.63
N LEU A 16 0.63 -5.27 9.54
CA LEU A 16 -0.48 -6.23 9.57
C LEU A 16 -1.83 -5.53 9.80
N SER A 17 -1.89 -4.57 10.74
CA SER A 17 -3.11 -3.78 10.97
C SER A 17 -3.52 -2.95 9.76
N CYS A 18 -2.55 -2.51 8.93
CA CYS A 18 -2.82 -1.79 7.68
C CYS A 18 -3.48 -2.66 6.60
N ARG A 19 -3.53 -3.99 6.76
CA ARG A 19 -4.27 -4.89 5.86
C ARG A 19 -5.78 -4.93 6.15
N GLU A 20 -6.22 -4.38 7.28
CA GLU A 20 -7.63 -4.26 7.62
C GLU A 20 -8.31 -3.06 6.95
N THR A 21 -9.64 -3.02 6.92
CA THR A 21 -10.44 -1.95 6.31
C THR A 21 -10.51 -0.66 7.14
N ARG A 22 -9.47 -0.35 7.94
CA ARG A 22 -9.40 0.84 8.80
C ARG A 22 -8.54 1.93 8.17
N SER A 23 -8.79 3.19 8.52
CA SER A 23 -7.95 4.29 8.05
C SER A 23 -6.59 4.31 8.77
N LEU A 24 -5.53 4.78 8.08
CA LEU A 24 -4.20 4.96 8.69
C LEU A 24 -4.23 5.82 9.97
N LYS A 25 -5.16 6.77 10.08
CA LYS A 25 -5.33 7.59 11.30
C LYS A 25 -5.88 6.79 12.47
N ALA A 26 -6.82 5.87 12.21
CA ALA A 26 -7.38 5.00 13.25
C ALA A 26 -6.31 4.03 13.77
N ILE A 27 -5.49 3.48 12.87
CA ILE A 27 -4.35 2.63 13.22
C ILE A 27 -3.31 3.44 14.01
N ALA A 28 -2.97 4.64 13.55
CA ALA A 28 -2.05 5.54 14.25
C ALA A 28 -2.51 5.85 15.68
N ALA A 29 -3.82 6.05 15.89
CA ALA A 29 -4.40 6.26 17.21
C ALA A 29 -4.27 5.02 18.12
N GLN A 30 -4.45 3.81 17.60
CA GLN A 30 -4.27 2.56 18.35
C GLN A 30 -2.82 2.37 18.83
N TYR A 31 -1.85 2.71 18.00
CA TYR A 31 -0.42 2.50 18.30
C TYR A 31 0.28 3.74 18.87
N HIS A 32 -0.45 4.84 19.07
CA HIS A 32 0.08 6.14 19.53
C HIS A 32 1.24 6.66 18.66
N LEU A 33 1.11 6.51 17.34
CA LEU A 33 2.09 6.95 16.34
C LEU A 33 1.58 8.15 15.55
N ASP A 34 2.50 8.91 14.92
CA ASP A 34 2.10 9.84 13.87
C ASP A 34 1.60 9.05 12.65
N TRP A 35 0.50 9.51 12.04
CA TRP A 35 -0.10 8.82 10.89
C TRP A 35 0.85 8.73 9.69
N LYS A 36 1.82 9.65 9.55
CA LYS A 36 2.88 9.57 8.54
C LYS A 36 3.84 8.43 8.85
N THR A 37 4.17 8.18 10.13
CA THR A 37 4.99 7.02 10.52
C THR A 37 4.30 5.72 10.14
N VAL A 38 3.00 5.59 10.43
CA VAL A 38 2.20 4.43 10.00
C VAL A 38 2.19 4.30 8.47
N LYS A 39 2.01 5.42 7.75
CA LYS A 39 2.05 5.42 6.29
C LYS A 39 3.39 4.94 5.72
N GLU A 40 4.52 5.34 6.31
CA GLU A 40 5.83 4.88 5.85
C GLU A 40 6.08 3.41 6.18
N ILE A 41 5.61 2.92 7.33
CA ILE A 41 5.65 1.49 7.67
C ILE A 41 4.87 0.68 6.63
N ASP A 42 3.64 1.09 6.31
CA ASP A 42 2.79 0.40 5.33
C ASP A 42 3.42 0.38 3.93
N LYS A 43 4.01 1.51 3.49
CA LYS A 43 4.74 1.56 2.22
C LYS A 43 5.92 0.57 2.18
N GLN A 44 6.73 0.54 3.23
CA GLN A 44 7.89 -0.37 3.29
C GLN A 44 7.43 -1.83 3.23
N ALA A 45 6.37 -2.17 3.96
CA ALA A 45 5.78 -3.51 3.89
C ALA A 45 5.23 -3.84 2.50
N LEU A 46 4.56 -2.88 1.83
CA LEU A 46 4.08 -3.05 0.46
C LEU A 46 5.22 -3.17 -0.55
N GLU A 47 6.33 -2.45 -0.39
CA GLU A 47 7.50 -2.57 -1.27
C GLU A 47 8.16 -3.95 -1.15
N GLU A 48 8.11 -4.57 0.03
CA GLU A 48 8.60 -5.94 0.25
C GLU A 48 7.65 -7.01 -0.28
N GLU A 49 6.33 -6.80 -0.16
CA GLU A 49 5.30 -7.76 -0.59
C GLU A 49 5.01 -7.69 -2.10
N LEU A 50 5.03 -6.50 -2.68
CA LEU A 50 4.64 -6.30 -4.07
C LEU A 50 5.79 -6.70 -5.01
N PRO A 51 5.51 -7.55 -6.01
CA PRO A 51 6.52 -7.86 -7.01
C PRO A 51 6.89 -6.60 -7.77
N THR A 52 8.18 -6.44 -8.07
CA THR A 52 8.60 -5.45 -9.06
C THR A 52 7.91 -5.80 -10.39
N PRO A 53 7.30 -4.83 -11.09
CA PRO A 53 6.70 -5.09 -12.39
C PRO A 53 7.74 -5.69 -13.33
N ALA A 54 7.55 -6.95 -13.71
CA ALA A 54 8.38 -7.60 -14.71
C ALA A 54 7.94 -7.17 -16.11
N GLU A 55 8.86 -7.20 -17.07
CA GLU A 55 8.46 -7.14 -18.47
C GLU A 55 7.71 -8.44 -18.82
N THR A 56 6.40 -8.32 -18.99
CA THR A 56 5.54 -9.42 -19.43
C THR A 56 5.30 -9.29 -20.93
N PRO A 57 5.49 -10.34 -21.75
CA PRO A 57 5.14 -10.34 -23.17
C PRO A 57 3.62 -10.46 -23.37
N ALA A 58 2.85 -9.56 -22.72
CA ALA A 58 1.40 -9.60 -22.70
C ALA A 58 0.85 -9.38 -24.11
N ARG A 59 0.00 -10.30 -24.57
CA ARG A 59 -0.62 -10.25 -25.90
C ARG A 59 -1.98 -9.58 -25.88
N LEU A 60 -2.68 -9.66 -24.76
CA LEU A 60 -3.98 -9.03 -24.53
C LEU A 60 -3.98 -8.32 -23.18
N LEU A 61 -4.20 -7.00 -23.21
CA LEU A 61 -4.30 -6.19 -22.00
C LEU A 61 -5.75 -5.95 -21.64
N ALA A 62 -6.13 -6.23 -20.39
CA ALA A 62 -7.37 -5.75 -19.83
C ALA A 62 -7.10 -4.45 -19.08
N VAL A 63 -7.88 -3.41 -19.41
CA VAL A 63 -7.76 -2.08 -18.83
C VAL A 63 -9.10 -1.71 -18.22
N ASP A 64 -9.08 -1.26 -16.97
CA ASP A 64 -10.25 -0.73 -16.28
C ASP A 64 -9.92 0.63 -15.64
N GLU A 65 -10.91 1.52 -15.61
CA GLU A 65 -10.82 2.84 -14.98
C GLU A 65 -11.93 3.02 -13.94
N PHE A 66 -11.54 3.33 -12.70
CA PHE A 66 -12.49 3.54 -11.61
C PHE A 66 -12.22 4.86 -10.88
N SER A 67 -13.30 5.49 -10.41
CA SER A 67 -13.22 6.75 -9.67
C SER A 67 -12.84 6.49 -8.21
N ILE A 68 -11.64 6.91 -7.81
CA ILE A 68 -11.13 6.78 -6.45
C ILE A 68 -11.85 7.76 -5.51
N LYS A 69 -12.22 8.94 -6.01
CA LYS A 69 -13.01 9.92 -5.25
C LYS A 69 -13.77 10.88 -6.15
N LYS A 70 -14.78 11.55 -5.56
CA LYS A 70 -15.54 12.62 -6.22
C LYS A 70 -14.61 13.63 -6.90
N ARG A 71 -15.11 14.25 -7.98
CA ARG A 71 -14.39 15.22 -8.83
C ARG A 71 -13.29 14.57 -9.68
N HIS A 72 -13.61 13.46 -10.36
CA HIS A 72 -12.81 12.95 -11.47
C HIS A 72 -11.36 12.57 -11.10
N LYS A 73 -11.14 11.95 -9.93
CA LYS A 73 -9.83 11.31 -9.64
C LYS A 73 -9.94 9.83 -9.92
N TYR A 74 -9.29 9.40 -10.98
CA TYR A 74 -9.37 8.04 -11.48
C TYR A 74 -8.11 7.26 -11.13
N GLY A 75 -8.30 5.97 -10.90
CA GLY A 75 -7.26 4.95 -10.93
C GLY A 75 -7.48 4.07 -12.15
N THR A 76 -6.37 3.67 -12.78
CA THR A 76 -6.39 2.75 -13.92
C THR A 76 -5.69 1.46 -13.52
N THR A 77 -6.37 0.34 -13.73
CA THR A 77 -5.80 -1.00 -13.58
C THR A 77 -5.44 -1.52 -14.97
N VAL A 78 -4.21 -1.99 -15.14
CA VAL A 78 -3.74 -2.65 -16.37
C VAL A 78 -3.21 -4.02 -15.98
N ILE A 79 -3.77 -5.07 -16.56
CA ILE A 79 -3.34 -6.45 -16.35
C ILE A 79 -3.15 -7.16 -17.69
N ASP A 80 -2.31 -8.18 -17.70
CA ASP A 80 -2.35 -9.19 -18.74
C ASP A 80 -3.62 -10.01 -18.56
N ALA A 81 -4.48 -10.04 -19.58
CA ALA A 81 -5.75 -10.75 -19.54
C ALA A 81 -5.59 -12.27 -19.71
N GLU A 82 -4.40 -12.74 -20.09
CA GLU A 82 -4.08 -14.15 -20.33
C GLU A 82 -3.13 -14.75 -19.28
N ALA A 83 -2.73 -13.97 -18.26
CA ALA A 83 -1.83 -14.38 -17.18
C ALA A 83 -2.49 -15.26 -16.10
#